data_AF-A0A8T3NRZ9-F1
#
_entry.id   AF-A0A8T3NRZ9-F1
#
_cell.length_a   1.000
_cell.length_b   1.000
_cell.length_c   1.000
_cell.angle_alpha   90.00
_cell.angle_beta   90.00
_cell.angle_gamma   90.00
#
_symmetry.space_group_name_H-M   'P 1'
#
loop_
_entity.id
_entity.type
_entity.pdbx_description
1 polymer ?
#
loop_
_entity_poly.entity_id
_entity_poly.type
_entity_poly.pdbx_seq_one_letter_code
_entity_poly.pdbx_strand_id
1 'polypeptide(L)'
;MHFGIADVYQWGLADGNDGLDGIDIRAAGVQTLPTEVCTGTADADDRCVVFAVNTWNKWGNASENEFDVLIDANDDDEPDYVVIGIDAGVVLGALEGIYVSLIVDLSDDSVVDVFFATAPNNGATMLLPVLASELGLSRTGDTDFEYLAESYDFWDDDGTLAQFDFATTGDTPPLGTREAHYDAFRPVISNSDFIPLEPGDRATIPLSVRKANYVPTNGMKGWMIVTMEDESGQTDSGQYQADLIPVGELPD
;
A
#
# COMPACT_ATOMS: atom_id res chain seq x y z
N MET A 1 10.71 17.62 19.09
CA MET A 1 9.42 17.05 18.64
C MET A 1 9.10 17.74 17.33
N HIS A 2 8.98 16.98 16.26
CA HIS A 2 8.62 17.47 14.93
C HIS A 2 7.11 17.39 14.74
N PHE A 3 6.56 18.13 13.77
CA PHE A 3 5.19 17.93 13.30
C PHE A 3 5.07 16.51 12.74
N GLY A 4 3.90 15.90 12.84
CA GLY A 4 3.59 14.59 12.26
C GLY A 4 2.35 14.67 11.38
N ILE A 5 2.16 13.70 10.51
CA ILE A 5 0.97 13.61 9.67
C ILE A 5 0.27 12.27 9.95
N ALA A 6 -1.02 12.33 10.25
CA ALA A 6 -1.87 11.14 10.22
C ALA A 6 -2.54 11.07 8.84
N ASP A 7 -2.18 10.05 8.06
CA ASP A 7 -2.72 9.76 6.73
C ASP A 7 -3.52 8.45 6.78
N VAL A 8 -4.76 8.46 6.27
CA VAL A 8 -5.74 7.40 6.54
C VAL A 8 -6.00 6.56 5.30
N TYR A 9 -5.71 5.25 5.40
CA TYR A 9 -5.89 4.26 4.35
C TYR A 9 -6.98 3.25 4.75
N GLN A 10 -7.63 2.65 3.75
CA GLN A 10 -8.40 1.42 3.95
C GLN A 10 -7.40 0.26 4.12
N TRP A 11 -7.37 -0.35 5.30
CA TRP A 11 -6.53 -1.51 5.59
C TRP A 11 -7.14 -2.77 4.97
N GLY A 12 -6.34 -3.53 4.22
CA GLY A 12 -6.81 -4.80 3.67
C GLY A 12 -5.90 -6.01 3.76
N LEU A 13 -4.58 -5.82 3.83
CA LEU A 13 -3.63 -6.92 3.94
C LEU A 13 -2.91 -6.89 5.28
N ALA A 14 -2.58 -8.06 5.82
CA ALA A 14 -1.72 -8.19 6.99
C ALA A 14 -1.04 -9.54 7.00
N ASP A 15 0.17 -9.59 7.56
CA ASP A 15 0.89 -10.83 7.77
C ASP A 15 1.53 -10.91 9.16
N GLY A 16 1.95 -12.13 9.55
CA GLY A 16 2.70 -12.41 10.76
C GLY A 16 4.10 -11.79 10.72
N ASN A 17 4.83 -11.87 11.83
CA ASN A 17 6.25 -11.51 11.83
C ASN A 17 7.05 -12.79 11.60
N ASP A 18 7.65 -12.90 10.43
CA ASP A 18 8.41 -14.07 10.00
C ASP A 18 9.92 -13.93 10.21
N GLY A 19 10.37 -12.76 10.67
CA GLY A 19 11.77 -12.48 11.00
C GLY A 19 12.61 -12.16 9.76
N LEU A 20 11.98 -11.61 8.72
CA LEU A 20 12.58 -11.30 7.42
C LEU A 20 13.05 -9.83 7.32
N ASP A 21 13.50 -9.27 8.45
CA ASP A 21 14.00 -7.89 8.56
C ASP A 21 13.14 -6.86 7.79
N GLY A 22 13.75 -6.10 6.86
CA GLY A 22 13.14 -4.97 6.18
C GLY A 22 12.18 -5.34 5.05
N ILE A 23 12.00 -6.63 4.74
CA ILE A 23 11.02 -7.11 3.76
C ILE A 23 9.81 -7.77 4.44
N ASP A 24 9.86 -8.06 5.74
CA ASP A 24 8.78 -8.68 6.52
C ASP A 24 7.52 -7.78 6.55
N ILE A 25 6.56 -8.00 5.66
CA ILE A 25 5.36 -7.18 5.48
C ILE A 25 4.46 -7.38 6.70
N ARG A 26 4.08 -6.27 7.34
CA ARG A 26 3.13 -6.28 8.46
C ARG A 26 1.71 -6.01 7.98
N ALA A 27 1.53 -5.02 7.12
CA ALA A 27 0.22 -4.60 6.65
C ALA A 27 0.30 -3.79 5.35
N ALA A 28 -0.76 -3.85 4.57
CA ALA A 28 -0.96 -2.92 3.46
C ALA A 28 -2.38 -2.38 3.41
N GLY A 29 -2.50 -1.15 2.91
CA GLY A 29 -3.77 -0.46 2.73
C GLY A 29 -3.75 0.49 1.54
N VAL A 30 -4.94 0.93 1.13
CA VAL A 30 -5.13 1.75 -0.08
C VAL A 30 -5.94 2.99 0.26
N GLN A 31 -5.58 4.10 -0.37
CA GLN A 31 -6.40 5.31 -0.36
C GLN A 31 -6.62 5.88 -1.76
N THR A 32 -7.62 6.75 -1.87
CA THR A 32 -8.01 7.40 -3.14
C THR A 32 -8.03 8.90 -2.96
N LEU A 33 -7.16 9.57 -3.68
CA LEU A 33 -7.03 11.02 -3.71
C LEU A 33 -7.48 11.59 -5.06
N PRO A 34 -7.79 12.90 -5.12
CA PRO A 34 -7.94 13.59 -6.40
C PRO A 34 -6.68 13.44 -7.27
N THR A 35 -6.85 13.30 -8.59
CA THR A 35 -5.76 13.05 -9.55
C THR A 35 -4.64 14.09 -9.47
N GLU A 36 -4.96 15.35 -9.14
CA GLU A 36 -3.98 16.42 -9.01
C GLU A 36 -2.94 16.18 -7.91
N VAL A 37 -3.19 15.27 -6.95
CA VAL A 37 -2.19 14.89 -5.95
C VAL A 37 -1.03 14.14 -6.60
N CYS A 38 -1.31 13.22 -7.53
CA CYS A 38 -0.29 12.48 -8.26
C CYS A 38 0.30 13.31 -9.42
N THR A 39 -0.53 14.05 -10.17
CA THR A 39 -0.11 14.64 -11.46
C THR A 39 0.09 16.15 -11.44
N GLY A 40 -0.35 16.84 -10.38
CA GLY A 40 -0.44 18.30 -10.33
C GLY A 40 -1.53 18.90 -11.24
N THR A 41 -2.31 18.07 -11.94
CA THR A 41 -3.38 18.49 -12.85
C THR A 41 -4.70 17.85 -12.44
N ALA A 42 -5.74 18.67 -12.26
CA ALA A 42 -7.05 18.17 -11.87
C ALA A 42 -7.73 17.42 -13.02
N ASP A 43 -8.16 16.20 -12.74
CA ASP A 43 -9.06 15.41 -13.58
C ASP A 43 -10.17 14.84 -12.69
N ALA A 44 -11.42 15.15 -13.02
CA ALA A 44 -12.56 14.71 -12.22
C ALA A 44 -12.97 13.25 -12.49
N ASP A 45 -12.52 12.69 -13.61
CA ASP A 45 -12.89 11.35 -14.09
C ASP A 45 -11.84 10.28 -13.75
N ASP A 46 -10.71 10.68 -13.16
CA ASP A 46 -9.65 9.80 -12.70
C ASP A 46 -9.40 9.95 -11.18
N ARG A 47 -8.50 9.12 -10.64
CA ARG A 47 -8.08 9.11 -9.23
C ARG A 47 -6.60 8.80 -9.09
N CYS A 48 -5.97 9.44 -8.11
CA CYS A 48 -4.67 9.07 -7.59
C CYS A 48 -4.89 7.99 -6.52
N VAL A 49 -4.52 6.75 -6.81
CA VAL A 49 -4.56 5.62 -5.87
C VAL A 49 -3.18 5.51 -5.22
N VAL A 50 -3.14 5.36 -3.90
CA VAL A 50 -1.88 5.23 -3.17
C VAL A 50 -1.94 3.99 -2.30
N PHE A 51 -1.03 3.06 -2.55
CA PHE A 51 -0.79 1.91 -1.70
C PHE A 51 0.21 2.28 -0.61
N ALA A 52 -0.15 2.03 0.64
CA ALA A 52 0.78 2.04 1.76
C ALA A 52 1.16 0.61 2.11
N VAL A 53 2.46 0.31 2.09
CA VAL A 53 2.99 -0.99 2.54
C VAL A 53 3.87 -0.74 3.76
N ASN A 54 3.53 -1.39 4.88
CA ASN A 54 4.25 -1.31 6.14
C ASN A 54 4.87 -2.67 6.48
N THR A 55 6.11 -2.66 6.95
CA THR A 55 6.85 -3.84 7.41
C THR A 55 6.96 -3.89 8.93
N TRP A 56 7.28 -5.08 9.46
CA TRP A 56 7.58 -5.29 10.87
C TRP A 56 8.88 -4.64 11.29
N ASN A 57 9.92 -4.69 10.46
CA ASN A 57 11.20 -4.06 10.76
C ASN A 57 11.52 -2.96 9.76
N LYS A 58 12.31 -1.99 10.22
CA LYS A 58 12.79 -0.90 9.37
C LYS A 58 13.83 -1.40 8.37
N TRP A 59 13.87 -0.80 7.20
CA TRP A 59 14.98 -0.87 6.27
C TRP A 59 15.97 0.27 6.51
N GLY A 60 17.23 0.11 6.08
CA GLY A 60 18.18 1.21 6.04
C GLY A 60 17.80 2.22 4.95
N ASN A 61 17.56 1.69 3.75
CA ASN A 61 17.02 2.38 2.58
C ASN A 61 16.05 1.43 1.86
N ALA A 62 14.89 1.93 1.42
CA ALA A 62 13.92 1.10 0.71
C ALA A 62 14.47 0.58 -0.62
N SER A 63 15.41 1.30 -1.26
CA SER A 63 16.13 0.87 -2.46
C SER A 63 16.93 -0.43 -2.31
N GLU A 64 17.07 -0.96 -1.09
CA GLU A 64 17.67 -2.27 -0.84
C GLU A 64 16.70 -3.41 -1.19
N ASN A 65 15.41 -3.12 -1.32
CA ASN A 65 14.34 -4.11 -1.45
C ASN A 65 13.46 -3.81 -2.67
N GLU A 66 12.68 -4.81 -3.08
CA GLU A 66 11.52 -4.70 -3.97
C GLU A 66 10.24 -4.87 -3.17
N PHE A 67 9.18 -4.16 -3.55
CA PHE A 67 7.84 -4.43 -3.06
C PHE A 67 6.85 -4.39 -4.19
N ASP A 68 6.14 -5.49 -4.41
CA ASP A 68 5.18 -5.63 -5.49
C ASP A 68 3.78 -5.55 -4.92
N VAL A 69 2.92 -4.76 -5.57
CA VAL A 69 1.48 -4.85 -5.39
C VAL A 69 0.91 -5.43 -6.68
N LEU A 70 0.56 -6.71 -6.64
CA LEU A 70 -0.12 -7.40 -7.73
C LEU A 70 -1.58 -7.00 -7.72
N ILE A 71 -2.12 -6.69 -8.90
CA ILE A 71 -3.46 -6.15 -9.08
C ILE A 71 -4.20 -6.96 -10.15
N ASP A 72 -5.29 -7.61 -9.76
CA ASP A 72 -6.34 -8.08 -10.69
C ASP A 72 -7.38 -6.96 -10.84
N ALA A 73 -7.44 -6.36 -12.03
CA ALA A 73 -8.34 -5.25 -12.32
C ALA A 73 -9.64 -5.71 -13.00
N ASN A 74 -9.80 -7.01 -13.26
CA ASN A 74 -10.87 -7.54 -14.08
C ASN A 74 -11.67 -8.71 -13.43
N ASP A 75 -11.28 -9.15 -12.22
CA ASP A 75 -11.95 -10.19 -11.40
C ASP A 75 -11.88 -11.58 -12.09
N ASP A 76 -10.72 -11.91 -12.70
CA ASP A 76 -10.44 -13.22 -13.31
C ASP A 76 -9.44 -14.10 -12.56
N ASP A 77 -9.09 -13.72 -11.33
CA ASP A 77 -8.15 -14.38 -10.42
C ASP A 77 -6.69 -14.40 -10.94
N GLU A 78 -6.33 -13.53 -11.91
CA GLU A 78 -4.97 -13.35 -12.42
C GLU A 78 -4.57 -11.86 -12.38
N PRO A 79 -3.38 -11.51 -11.88
CA PRO A 79 -2.91 -10.13 -11.91
C PRO A 79 -2.77 -9.58 -13.35
N ASP A 80 -3.44 -8.46 -13.61
CA ASP A 80 -3.33 -7.67 -14.84
C ASP A 80 -2.14 -6.69 -14.77
N TYR A 81 -1.88 -6.15 -13.57
CA TYR A 81 -0.88 -5.12 -13.34
C TYR A 81 -0.03 -5.45 -12.12
N VAL A 82 1.18 -4.89 -12.08
CA VAL A 82 1.99 -4.81 -10.87
C VAL A 82 2.44 -3.37 -10.65
N VAL A 83 2.29 -2.90 -9.41
CA VAL A 83 2.88 -1.65 -8.93
C VAL A 83 4.10 -2.00 -8.10
N ILE A 84 5.27 -1.75 -8.67
CA ILE A 84 6.57 -2.13 -8.13
C ILE A 84 7.21 -0.93 -7.42
N GLY A 85 7.43 -1.06 -6.12
CA GLY A 85 8.35 -0.24 -5.35
C GLY A 85 9.78 -0.72 -5.59
N ILE A 86 10.60 0.09 -6.26
CA ILE A 86 11.98 -0.30 -6.61
C ILE A 86 12.90 0.92 -6.73
N ASP A 87 14.21 0.68 -6.64
CA ASP A 87 15.21 1.67 -6.99
C ASP A 87 15.19 2.03 -8.48
N ALA A 88 15.08 3.32 -8.79
CA ALA A 88 15.08 3.84 -10.16
C ALA A 88 16.35 3.46 -10.94
N GLY A 89 17.49 3.25 -10.26
CA GLY A 89 18.75 2.79 -10.84
C GLY A 89 18.65 1.40 -11.48
N VAL A 90 17.83 0.51 -10.92
CA VAL A 90 17.61 -0.84 -11.48
C VAL A 90 16.88 -0.75 -12.82
N VAL A 91 15.87 0.13 -12.91
CA VAL A 91 15.00 0.27 -14.08
C VAL A 91 15.61 1.17 -15.16
N LEU A 92 16.16 2.32 -14.77
CA LEU A 92 16.64 3.35 -15.68
C LEU A 92 18.15 3.30 -15.93
N GLY A 93 18.89 2.48 -15.16
CA GLY A 93 20.36 2.44 -15.20
C GLY A 93 21.04 3.71 -14.66
N ALA A 94 20.29 4.59 -13.99
CA ALA A 94 20.73 5.85 -13.42
C ALA A 94 19.79 6.25 -12.27
N LEU A 95 20.20 7.22 -11.44
CA LEU A 95 19.44 7.70 -10.28
C LEU A 95 19.37 6.70 -9.10
N GLU A 96 20.49 6.04 -8.81
CA GLU A 96 20.62 5.16 -7.64
C GLU A 96 20.23 5.88 -6.33
N GLY A 97 19.50 5.16 -5.47
CA GLY A 97 18.98 5.65 -4.20
C GLY A 97 17.69 6.45 -4.30
N ILE A 98 17.05 6.46 -5.47
CA ILE A 98 15.73 7.06 -5.67
C ILE A 98 14.69 5.95 -5.79
N TYR A 99 13.82 5.86 -4.79
CA TYR A 99 12.73 4.90 -4.78
C TYR A 99 11.55 5.37 -5.63
N VAL A 100 11.04 4.51 -6.50
CA VAL A 100 9.94 4.81 -7.43
C VAL A 100 8.81 3.79 -7.30
N SER A 101 7.63 4.20 -7.75
CA SER A 101 6.49 3.34 -8.03
C SER A 101 6.43 3.14 -9.54
N LEU A 102 6.81 1.96 -9.99
CA LEU A 102 6.82 1.55 -11.39
C LEU A 102 5.55 0.73 -11.67
N ILE A 103 4.82 1.08 -12.71
CA ILE A 103 3.60 0.35 -13.09
C ILE A 103 3.88 -0.45 -14.36
N VAL A 104 3.61 -1.75 -14.31
CA VAL A 104 3.81 -2.67 -15.43
C VAL A 104 2.48 -3.34 -15.77
N ASP A 105 2.15 -3.38 -17.06
CA ASP A 105 1.08 -4.20 -17.63
C ASP A 105 1.62 -5.61 -17.85
N LEU A 106 1.03 -6.60 -17.17
CA LEU A 106 1.50 -7.99 -17.17
C LEU A 106 1.06 -8.77 -18.42
N SER A 107 0.20 -8.18 -19.26
CA SER A 107 -0.20 -8.82 -20.51
C SER A 107 0.92 -8.84 -21.56
N ASP A 108 1.84 -7.86 -21.50
CA ASP A 108 2.97 -7.74 -22.42
C ASP A 108 4.29 -7.27 -21.78
N ASP A 109 4.36 -7.24 -20.45
CA ASP A 109 5.49 -6.78 -19.63
C ASP A 109 5.92 -5.33 -19.92
N SER A 110 5.01 -4.48 -20.42
CA SER A 110 5.32 -3.09 -20.74
C SER A 110 5.19 -2.17 -19.54
N VAL A 111 6.11 -1.22 -19.43
CA VAL A 111 6.02 -0.14 -18.43
C VAL A 111 4.93 0.84 -18.84
N VAL A 112 3.95 1.02 -17.97
CA VAL A 112 2.82 1.95 -18.14
C VAL A 112 3.24 3.37 -17.74
N ASP A 113 3.71 3.55 -16.50
CA ASP A 113 4.24 4.82 -15.99
C ASP A 113 5.17 4.62 -14.79
N VAL A 114 5.81 5.70 -14.34
CA VAL A 114 6.71 5.74 -13.17
C VAL A 114 6.46 7.01 -12.36
N PHE A 115 6.19 6.83 -11.06
CA PHE A 115 6.05 7.91 -10.09
C PHE A 115 7.18 7.88 -9.07
N PHE A 116 7.50 9.04 -8.48
CA PHE A 116 8.31 9.03 -7.26
C PHE A 116 7.48 8.41 -6.12
N ALA A 117 8.06 7.40 -5.47
CA ALA A 117 7.48 6.83 -4.27
C ALA A 117 7.94 7.62 -3.04
N THR A 118 7.16 7.53 -1.96
CA THR A 118 7.62 8.04 -0.65
C THR A 118 8.06 6.86 0.20
N ALA A 119 9.36 6.74 0.42
CA ALA A 119 9.92 5.71 1.29
C ALA A 119 11.09 6.31 2.09
N PRO A 120 10.84 6.84 3.30
CA PRO A 120 11.89 7.46 4.11
C PRO A 120 13.02 6.48 4.45
N ASN A 121 14.25 6.97 4.48
CA ASN A 121 15.39 6.23 5.01
C ASN A 121 15.19 5.92 6.48
N ASN A 122 15.65 4.76 6.93
CA ASN A 122 15.33 4.23 8.26
C ASN A 122 13.82 4.15 8.52
N GLY A 123 13.01 3.97 7.47
CA GLY A 123 11.56 3.81 7.54
C GLY A 123 11.15 2.35 7.61
N ALA A 124 9.86 2.13 7.84
CA ALA A 124 9.18 0.83 7.77
C ALA A 124 7.84 0.97 7.01
N THR A 125 7.57 2.11 6.38
CA THR A 125 6.40 2.32 5.51
C THR A 125 6.81 3.01 4.22
N MET A 126 6.26 2.55 3.10
CA MET A 126 6.39 3.19 1.80
C MET A 126 5.02 3.46 1.20
N LEU A 127 4.95 4.48 0.36
CA LEU A 127 3.77 4.91 -0.38
C LEU A 127 4.03 4.79 -1.89
N LEU A 128 3.24 3.96 -2.56
CA LEU A 128 3.34 3.67 -3.99
C LEU A 128 2.11 4.25 -4.71
N PRO A 129 2.24 5.43 -5.35
CA PRO A 129 1.15 6.03 -6.11
C PRO A 129 1.03 5.40 -7.52
N VAL A 130 -0.20 5.37 -8.02
CA VAL A 130 -0.61 4.99 -9.39
C VAL A 130 -1.92 5.73 -9.74
N LEU A 131 -2.20 5.95 -11.02
CA LEU A 131 -3.51 6.44 -11.45
C LEU A 131 -4.48 5.28 -11.66
N ALA A 132 -5.74 5.45 -11.26
CA ALA A 132 -6.77 4.44 -11.50
C ALA A 132 -6.91 4.12 -13.01
N SER A 133 -6.77 5.13 -13.87
CA SER A 133 -6.79 4.95 -15.32
C SER A 133 -5.62 4.13 -15.89
N GLU A 134 -4.47 4.08 -15.21
CA GLU A 134 -3.32 3.24 -15.60
C GLU A 134 -3.56 1.76 -15.32
N LEU A 135 -4.47 1.46 -14.38
CA LEU A 135 -4.96 0.13 -14.06
C LEU A 135 -6.21 -0.25 -14.89
N GLY A 136 -6.53 0.51 -15.94
CA GLY A 136 -7.73 0.29 -16.75
C GLY A 136 -9.05 0.70 -16.10
N LEU A 137 -9.02 1.29 -14.90
CA LEU A 137 -10.22 1.66 -14.15
C LEU A 137 -10.77 3.02 -14.58
N SER A 138 -12.08 3.20 -14.48
CA SER A 138 -12.72 4.48 -14.76
C SER A 138 -14.04 4.63 -14.02
N ARG A 139 -14.43 5.87 -13.75
CA ARG A 139 -15.67 6.20 -13.04
C ARG A 139 -16.95 5.56 -13.62
N THR A 140 -16.97 5.31 -14.93
CA THR A 140 -18.14 4.77 -15.66
C THR A 140 -17.97 3.31 -16.13
N GLY A 141 -16.78 2.74 -16.00
CA GLY A 141 -16.48 1.34 -16.30
C GLY A 141 -16.21 0.58 -15.01
N ASP A 142 -15.16 -0.23 -15.03
CA ASP A 142 -14.66 -0.94 -13.86
C ASP A 142 -14.06 0.05 -12.87
N THR A 143 -14.44 -0.08 -11.61
CA THR A 143 -14.08 0.90 -10.56
C THR A 143 -13.30 0.30 -9.41
N ASP A 144 -13.26 -1.02 -9.35
CA ASP A 144 -12.64 -1.83 -8.33
C ASP A 144 -11.59 -2.76 -8.90
N PHE A 145 -10.73 -3.22 -8.01
CA PHE A 145 -9.67 -4.18 -8.28
C PHE A 145 -9.42 -5.00 -7.01
N GLU A 146 -8.79 -6.14 -7.19
CA GLU A 146 -8.24 -6.96 -6.14
C GLU A 146 -6.71 -6.76 -6.07
N TYR A 147 -6.13 -6.83 -4.88
CA TYR A 147 -4.68 -6.70 -4.73
C TYR A 147 -4.10 -7.57 -3.61
N LEU A 148 -2.84 -7.98 -3.79
CA LEU A 148 -1.97 -8.52 -2.75
C LEU A 148 -0.63 -7.80 -2.74
N ALA A 149 0.18 -7.99 -1.70
CA ALA A 149 1.50 -7.37 -1.61
C ALA A 149 2.58 -8.43 -1.39
N GLU A 150 3.68 -8.31 -2.10
CA GLU A 150 4.87 -9.15 -1.99
C GLU A 150 6.10 -8.27 -1.80
N SER A 151 7.19 -8.88 -1.33
CA SER A 151 8.46 -8.18 -1.18
C SER A 151 9.63 -9.11 -1.39
N TYR A 152 10.75 -8.54 -1.82
CA TYR A 152 11.96 -9.28 -2.18
C TYR A 152 13.20 -8.53 -1.69
N ASP A 153 14.19 -9.27 -1.19
CA ASP A 153 15.55 -8.75 -0.99
C ASP A 153 16.35 -8.90 -2.30
N PHE A 154 16.68 -7.76 -2.92
CA PHE A 154 17.39 -7.72 -4.20
C PHE A 154 18.89 -8.03 -4.09
N TRP A 155 19.49 -7.87 -2.91
CA TRP A 155 20.94 -7.77 -2.76
C TRP A 155 21.58 -8.90 -1.94
N ASP A 156 20.82 -9.92 -1.57
CA ASP A 156 21.37 -11.11 -0.92
C ASP A 156 22.17 -11.98 -1.92
N ASP A 157 23.43 -11.59 -2.18
CA ASP A 157 24.42 -12.33 -2.98
C ASP A 157 25.11 -13.45 -2.16
N ASP A 158 24.46 -13.96 -1.11
CA ASP A 158 25.00 -15.03 -0.27
C ASP A 158 24.89 -16.43 -0.93
N GLY A 159 24.23 -16.50 -2.09
CA GLY A 159 24.03 -17.72 -2.87
C GLY A 159 22.88 -18.61 -2.37
N THR A 160 22.04 -18.09 -1.47
CA THR A 160 20.75 -18.69 -1.12
C THR A 160 19.62 -18.20 -2.04
N LEU A 161 18.43 -18.76 -1.89
CA LEU A 161 17.26 -18.26 -2.65
C LEU A 161 16.93 -16.87 -2.12
N ALA A 162 16.66 -15.90 -3.00
CA ALA A 162 16.18 -14.58 -2.61
C ALA A 162 15.04 -14.74 -1.61
N GLN A 163 15.17 -14.10 -0.45
CA GLN A 163 14.12 -14.11 0.55
C GLN A 163 12.94 -13.29 0.01
N PHE A 164 11.74 -13.80 0.26
CA PHE A 164 10.52 -13.14 -0.14
C PHE A 164 9.48 -13.27 0.97
N ASP A 165 8.58 -12.32 1.00
CA ASP A 165 7.42 -12.31 1.88
C ASP A 165 6.16 -11.90 1.12
N PHE A 166 4.99 -12.29 1.61
CA PHE A 166 3.71 -11.96 1.00
C PHE A 166 2.62 -11.73 2.04
N ALA A 167 1.88 -10.64 1.90
CA ALA A 167 0.73 -10.33 2.75
C ALA A 167 -0.58 -10.58 2.01
N THR A 168 -1.51 -11.25 2.70
CA THR A 168 -2.85 -11.56 2.19
C THR A 168 -3.91 -10.96 3.11
N THR A 169 -5.18 -11.22 2.81
CA THR A 169 -6.26 -10.90 3.77
C THR A 169 -6.22 -11.76 5.05
N GLY A 170 -5.36 -12.77 5.19
CA GLY A 170 -5.15 -13.52 6.45
C GLY A 170 -6.31 -14.41 6.92
N ASP A 171 -7.44 -14.41 6.21
CA ASP A 171 -8.53 -15.36 6.39
C ASP A 171 -8.17 -16.61 5.53
N THR A 172 -8.20 -17.87 6.00
CA THR A 172 -7.77 -19.05 5.18
C THR A 172 -8.83 -20.16 5.09
N PRO A 173 -8.86 -20.97 4.01
CA PRO A 173 -8.42 -22.37 4.11
C PRO A 173 -7.47 -22.77 2.93
N PRO A 174 -6.82 -23.95 2.90
CA PRO A 174 -5.37 -24.13 2.74
C PRO A 174 -4.75 -23.98 1.33
N LEU A 175 -5.50 -23.54 0.32
CA LEU A 175 -5.02 -23.31 -1.05
C LEU A 175 -5.93 -22.27 -1.72
N GLY A 176 -5.39 -21.08 -1.95
CA GLY A 176 -6.05 -19.96 -2.64
C GLY A 176 -5.41 -18.64 -2.24
N THR A 177 -4.91 -17.86 -3.20
CA THR A 177 -4.54 -16.45 -3.04
C THR A 177 -5.75 -15.69 -2.50
N ARG A 178 -5.52 -14.79 -1.55
CA ARG A 178 -6.58 -13.91 -1.05
C ARG A 178 -6.17 -12.48 -1.20
N GLU A 179 -6.72 -11.89 -2.22
CA GLU A 179 -6.54 -10.49 -2.54
C GLU A 179 -7.57 -9.66 -1.76
N ALA A 180 -7.21 -8.44 -1.42
CA ALA A 180 -8.12 -7.48 -0.81
C ALA A 180 -8.83 -6.72 -1.93
N HIS A 181 -10.15 -6.57 -1.83
CA HIS A 181 -10.90 -5.76 -2.78
C HIS A 181 -10.84 -4.28 -2.41
N TYR A 182 -10.76 -3.43 -3.43
CA TYR A 182 -10.83 -1.98 -3.28
C TYR A 182 -11.57 -1.33 -4.44
N ASP A 183 -12.54 -0.45 -4.15
CA ASP A 183 -13.21 0.40 -5.16
C ASP A 183 -12.55 1.77 -5.16
N ALA A 184 -11.76 2.05 -6.21
CA ALA A 184 -10.98 3.28 -6.38
C ALA A 184 -11.86 4.53 -6.56
N PHE A 185 -13.13 4.40 -6.92
CA PHE A 185 -14.02 5.55 -7.13
C PHE A 185 -15.09 5.68 -6.04
N ARG A 186 -15.35 4.61 -5.28
CA ARG A 186 -16.35 4.54 -4.21
C ARG A 186 -15.84 3.69 -3.02
N PRO A 187 -14.75 4.09 -2.34
CA PRO A 187 -14.21 3.32 -1.22
C PRO A 187 -15.28 2.95 -0.18
N VAL A 188 -15.26 1.69 0.26
CA VAL A 188 -16.23 1.14 1.21
C VAL A 188 -15.93 1.65 2.62
N ILE A 189 -14.65 1.70 2.98
CA ILE A 189 -14.16 2.27 4.22
C ILE A 189 -13.67 3.69 3.93
N SER A 190 -14.03 4.66 4.78
CA SER A 190 -13.56 6.04 4.60
C SER A 190 -12.04 6.12 4.72
N ASN A 191 -11.41 6.87 3.82
CA ASN A 191 -9.97 7.08 3.76
C ASN A 191 -9.68 8.51 3.25
N SER A 192 -8.39 8.81 3.05
CA SER A 192 -7.90 10.08 2.50
C SER A 192 -8.09 11.30 3.38
N ASP A 193 -8.31 11.10 4.68
CA ASP A 193 -8.05 12.12 5.68
C ASP A 193 -6.52 12.30 5.82
N PHE A 194 -6.03 13.52 5.58
CA PHE A 194 -4.64 13.91 5.72
C PHE A 194 -4.52 15.03 6.76
N ILE A 195 -3.98 14.72 7.92
CA ILE A 195 -4.07 15.60 9.10
C ILE A 195 -2.67 15.92 9.63
N PRO A 196 -2.15 17.12 9.34
CA PRO A 196 -0.97 17.64 9.99
C PRO A 196 -1.24 17.93 11.47
N LEU A 197 -0.35 17.47 12.34
CA LEU A 197 -0.42 17.65 13.79
C LEU A 197 0.87 18.29 14.29
N GLU A 198 0.74 19.39 15.03
CA GLU A 198 1.86 19.98 15.75
C GLU A 198 2.21 19.15 17.01
N PRO A 199 3.40 19.31 17.58
CA PRO A 199 3.79 18.60 18.79
C PRO A 199 2.81 18.78 19.95
N GLY A 200 2.18 17.68 20.38
CA GLY A 200 1.23 17.65 21.50
C GLY A 200 -0.22 17.96 21.12
N ASP A 201 -0.50 18.24 19.84
CA ASP A 201 -1.85 18.38 19.33
C ASP A 201 -2.58 17.04 19.23
N ARG A 202 -3.89 17.12 19.00
CA ARG A 202 -4.75 15.98 18.72
C ARG A 202 -5.82 16.38 17.71
N ALA A 203 -6.22 15.43 16.87
CA ALA A 203 -7.38 15.57 15.99
C ALA A 203 -8.38 14.45 16.24
N THR A 204 -9.56 14.58 15.65
CA THR A 204 -10.59 13.54 15.61
C THR A 204 -10.98 13.33 14.16
N ILE A 205 -10.90 12.08 13.72
CA ILE A 205 -11.18 11.69 12.33
C ILE A 205 -12.56 11.04 12.29
N PRO A 206 -13.49 11.51 11.46
CA PRO A 206 -14.77 10.86 11.26
C PRO A 206 -14.57 9.58 10.42
N LEU A 207 -14.59 8.43 11.08
CA LEU A 207 -14.49 7.14 10.41
C LEU A 207 -15.89 6.61 10.04
N SER A 208 -16.04 6.09 8.82
CA SER A 208 -17.31 5.54 8.35
C SER A 208 -17.13 4.36 7.41
N VAL A 209 -18.16 3.51 7.35
CA VAL A 209 -18.20 2.32 6.49
C VAL A 209 -19.52 2.31 5.73
N ARG A 210 -19.47 2.07 4.42
CA ARG A 210 -20.65 1.86 3.58
C ARG A 210 -21.20 0.46 3.81
N LYS A 211 -22.03 0.31 4.84
CA LYS A 211 -22.57 -0.97 5.31
C LYS A 211 -23.13 -1.88 4.20
N ALA A 212 -23.75 -1.32 3.16
CA ALA A 212 -24.34 -2.09 2.06
C ALA A 212 -23.30 -2.86 1.21
N ASN A 213 -22.05 -2.41 1.20
CA ASN A 213 -20.97 -2.95 0.38
C ASN A 213 -19.86 -3.56 1.26
N TYR A 214 -20.05 -3.60 2.58
CA TYR A 214 -19.03 -4.05 3.52
C TYR A 214 -18.99 -5.57 3.61
N VAL A 215 -17.86 -6.15 3.18
CA VAL A 215 -17.60 -7.59 3.20
C VAL A 215 -16.24 -7.82 3.87
N PRO A 216 -16.20 -8.13 5.18
CA PRO A 216 -14.94 -8.30 5.92
C PRO A 216 -13.97 -9.29 5.29
N THR A 217 -14.51 -10.38 4.71
CA THR A 217 -13.72 -11.46 4.10
C THR A 217 -13.02 -11.05 2.81
N ASN A 218 -13.38 -9.91 2.22
CA ASN A 218 -12.78 -9.34 1.01
C ASN A 218 -11.66 -8.35 1.36
N GLY A 219 -10.98 -8.54 2.49
CA GLY A 219 -9.93 -7.63 2.95
C GLY A 219 -10.45 -6.27 3.42
N MET A 220 -11.72 -6.12 3.80
CA MET A 220 -12.23 -4.86 4.36
C MET A 220 -12.00 -4.81 5.88
N LYS A 221 -10.73 -4.75 6.30
CA LYS A 221 -10.34 -4.94 7.70
C LYS A 221 -10.59 -3.72 8.57
N GLY A 222 -10.39 -2.53 8.03
CA GLY A 222 -10.52 -1.28 8.79
C GLY A 222 -9.68 -0.16 8.23
N TRP A 223 -9.07 0.60 9.13
CA TRP A 223 -8.19 1.73 8.81
C TRP A 223 -6.74 1.39 9.14
N MET A 224 -5.84 1.80 8.25
CA MET A 224 -4.42 1.87 8.50
C MET A 224 -4.06 3.36 8.56
N ILE A 225 -3.64 3.82 9.74
CA ILE A 225 -3.24 5.20 9.97
C ILE A 225 -1.73 5.28 9.84
N VAL A 226 -1.25 5.83 8.75
CA VAL A 226 0.16 5.98 8.45
C VAL A 226 0.68 7.29 9.05
N THR A 227 1.74 7.18 9.83
CA THR A 227 2.47 8.28 10.45
C THR A 227 3.97 8.02 10.27
N MET A 228 4.54 8.49 9.16
CA MET A 228 5.95 8.21 8.84
C MET A 228 6.94 8.91 9.79
N GLU A 229 6.47 9.86 10.61
CA GLU A 229 7.28 10.51 11.63
C GLU A 229 7.39 9.71 12.94
N ASP A 230 6.59 8.66 13.11
CA ASP A 230 6.70 7.75 14.24
C ASP A 230 7.94 6.85 14.12
N GLU A 231 8.32 6.20 15.22
CA GLU A 231 9.47 5.30 15.24
C GLU A 231 9.24 4.11 14.29
N SER A 232 10.24 3.86 13.44
CA SER A 232 10.15 2.85 12.39
C SER A 232 10.42 1.44 12.90
N GLY A 233 9.60 0.51 12.44
CA GLY A 233 9.67 -0.91 12.80
C GLY A 233 9.09 -1.20 14.19
N GLN A 234 9.14 -2.46 14.60
CA GLN A 234 8.67 -2.89 15.91
C GLN A 234 9.53 -2.28 17.01
N THR A 235 8.93 -1.41 17.81
CA THR A 235 9.57 -0.88 19.01
C THR A 235 9.25 -1.74 20.24
N ASP A 236 10.01 -1.55 21.33
CA ASP A 236 9.70 -2.16 22.63
C ASP A 236 8.31 -1.75 23.17
N SER A 237 7.74 -0.64 22.67
CA SER A 237 6.38 -0.18 22.97
C SER A 237 5.32 -0.68 21.99
N GLY A 238 5.70 -1.44 20.95
CA GLY A 238 4.81 -1.95 19.91
C GLY A 238 4.24 -0.86 19.01
N GLN A 239 4.90 0.29 18.92
CA GLN A 239 4.54 1.36 17.98
C GLN A 239 5.17 1.08 16.62
N TYR A 240 4.44 1.44 15.57
CA TYR A 240 4.84 1.32 14.17
C TYR A 240 4.52 2.64 13.47
N GLN A 241 5.11 2.87 12.30
CA GLN A 241 4.68 3.95 11.40
C GLN A 241 3.27 3.74 10.83
N ALA A 242 2.58 2.66 11.21
CA ALA A 242 1.21 2.37 10.82
C ALA A 242 0.39 1.73 11.96
N ASP A 243 -0.61 2.47 12.46
CA ASP A 243 -1.59 1.98 13.42
C ASP A 243 -2.79 1.32 12.71
N LEU A 244 -3.22 0.15 13.19
CA LEU A 244 -4.30 -0.62 12.57
C LEU A 244 -5.56 -0.55 13.45
N ILE A 245 -6.65 -0.02 12.89
CA ILE A 245 -7.93 0.16 13.58
C ILE A 245 -8.98 -0.70 12.86
N PRO A 246 -9.44 -1.82 13.44
CA PRO A 246 -10.47 -2.64 12.79
C PRO A 246 -11.84 -1.94 12.77
N VAL A 247 -12.69 -2.25 11.79
CA VAL A 247 -14.09 -1.74 11.70
C VAL A 247 -14.90 -2.04 12.96
N GLY A 248 -14.63 -3.17 13.63
CA GLY A 248 -15.42 -3.64 14.76
C GLY A 248 -16.82 -4.13 14.35
N GLU A 249 -17.73 -4.26 15.31
CA GLU A 249 -19.12 -4.64 15.03
C GLU A 249 -19.92 -3.44 14.51
N LEU A 250 -20.48 -3.56 13.30
CA LEU A 250 -21.38 -2.55 12.76
C LEU A 250 -22.79 -2.69 13.38
N PRO A 251 -23.41 -1.59 13.82
CA PRO A 251 -24.78 -1.64 14.35
C PRO A 251 -25.77 -2.09 13.27
N ASP A 252 -26.77 -2.89 13.66
CA ASP A 252 -27.84 -3.41 12.81
C ASP A 252 -28.66 -2.32 12.08
#